data_AF-A0A4Z0PSG3-F1
#
_entry.id   AF-A0A4Z0PSG3-F1
#
_cell.length_a   1.000
_cell.length_b   1.000
_cell.length_c   1.000
_cell.angle_alpha   90.00
_cell.angle_beta   90.00
_cell.angle_gamma   90.00
#
_symmetry.space_group_name_H-M   'P 1'
#
loop_
_entity.id
_entity.type
_entity.pdbx_description
1 polymer ?
#
loop_
_entity_poly.entity_id
_entity_poly.type
_entity_poly.pdbx_seq_one_letter_code
_entity_poly.pdbx_strand_id
1 'polypeptide(L)'
;MLYFYSSVLRSTISALTVNASRCLLFLLLTGCQVNSTRVNVEEDKKAAELFVDAYLINQKQGHQAAMIQAYSKEVWTVTPQEKMQQLFRKRGEVLGRLQHAVLADWQSKVVTGSNPSSTFQLQYKNQYEKGEALETFGLRTEHDSLKIINYNIQSDAFLR
;
A
#
# COMPACT_ATOMS: atom_id res chain seq x y z
N MET A 1 46.78 -35.49 -66.93
CA MET A 1 45.76 -36.38 -66.32
C MET A 1 46.11 -36.50 -64.84
N LEU A 2 45.67 -35.60 -63.97
CA LEU A 2 44.32 -35.43 -63.38
C LEU A 2 44.00 -36.44 -62.25
N TYR A 3 43.86 -35.85 -61.05
CA TYR A 3 43.19 -36.33 -59.82
C TYR A 3 43.96 -37.25 -58.86
N PHE A 4 44.95 -36.66 -58.18
CA PHE A 4 45.09 -36.83 -56.72
C PHE A 4 44.09 -35.88 -56.01
N TYR A 5 43.73 -36.17 -54.76
CA TYR A 5 42.84 -35.42 -53.84
C TYR A 5 41.33 -35.71 -53.89
N SER A 6 40.89 -36.70 -53.12
CA SER A 6 39.53 -36.70 -52.53
C SER A 6 39.40 -37.67 -51.34
N SER A 7 40.27 -37.60 -50.34
CA SER A 7 40.09 -38.37 -49.09
C SER A 7 40.17 -37.55 -47.80
N VAL A 8 40.27 -36.22 -47.87
CA VAL A 8 40.31 -35.35 -46.68
C VAL A 8 39.16 -34.34 -46.74
N LEU A 9 37.93 -34.82 -46.72
CA LEU A 9 36.74 -33.94 -46.66
C LEU A 9 35.50 -34.64 -46.08
N ARG A 10 35.70 -35.60 -45.16
CA ARG A 10 34.59 -36.35 -44.54
C ARG A 10 34.73 -36.58 -43.03
N SER A 11 35.51 -35.74 -42.33
CA SER A 11 35.76 -35.93 -40.88
C SER A 11 35.70 -34.66 -40.01
N THR A 12 35.15 -33.55 -40.50
CA THR A 12 35.10 -32.28 -39.72
C THR A 12 33.72 -31.63 -39.65
N ILE A 13 32.67 -32.29 -40.13
CA ILE A 13 31.28 -31.81 -40.02
C ILE A 13 30.49 -32.75 -39.12
N SER A 14 30.96 -32.93 -37.89
CA SER A 14 30.21 -33.64 -36.83
C SER A 14 30.47 -33.07 -35.43
N ALA A 15 31.30 -32.03 -35.32
CA ALA A 15 31.77 -31.51 -34.05
C ALA A 15 31.39 -30.03 -33.80
N LEU A 16 30.46 -29.47 -34.59
CA LEU A 16 30.12 -28.03 -34.54
C LEU A 16 28.65 -27.70 -34.27
N THR A 17 27.78 -28.68 -34.02
CA THR A 17 26.36 -28.42 -33.72
C THR A 17 25.91 -28.78 -32.31
N VAL A 18 26.78 -29.39 -31.48
CA VAL A 18 26.41 -29.80 -30.11
C VAL A 18 26.75 -28.73 -29.05
N ASN A 19 27.53 -27.70 -29.40
CA ASN A 19 28.01 -26.70 -28.44
C ASN A 19 27.31 -25.33 -28.50
N ALA A 20 26.31 -25.14 -29.38
CA ALA A 20 25.50 -23.92 -29.38
C ALA A 20 24.20 -24.06 -28.54
N SER A 21 23.65 -25.28 -28.41
CA SER A 21 22.39 -25.51 -27.67
C SER A 21 22.53 -25.58 -26.14
N ARG A 22 23.75 -25.72 -25.60
CA ARG A 22 23.97 -25.82 -24.14
C ARG A 22 24.30 -24.50 -23.44
N CYS A 23 24.65 -23.45 -24.18
CA CYS A 23 24.88 -22.12 -23.59
C CYS A 23 23.60 -21.26 -23.50
N LEU A 24 22.59 -21.55 -24.34
CA LEU A 24 21.38 -20.72 -24.39
C LEU A 24 20.40 -20.97 -23.22
N LEU A 25 20.57 -22.07 -22.47
CA LEU A 25 19.66 -22.45 -21.39
C LEU A 25 19.97 -21.77 -20.03
N PHE A 26 21.15 -21.13 -19.87
CA PHE A 26 21.56 -20.52 -18.61
C PHE A 26 21.13 -19.05 -18.43
N LEU A 27 20.63 -18.39 -19.48
CA LEU A 27 20.20 -16.98 -19.43
C LEU A 27 18.72 -16.78 -19.06
N LEU A 28 17.94 -17.85 -18.88
CA LEU A 28 16.48 -17.75 -18.70
C LEU A 28 16.00 -17.75 -17.23
N LEU A 29 16.89 -17.76 -16.22
CA LEU A 29 16.49 -17.99 -14.82
C LEU A 29 16.87 -16.89 -13.80
N THR A 30 17.25 -15.68 -14.22
CA THR A 30 17.55 -14.59 -13.27
C THR A 30 16.56 -13.44 -13.36
N GLY A 31 15.27 -13.75 -13.21
CA GLY A 31 14.30 -12.75 -12.78
C GLY A 31 14.53 -12.41 -11.30
N CYS A 32 15.63 -11.73 -10.97
CA CYS A 32 15.86 -11.24 -9.61
C CYS A 32 14.78 -10.20 -9.26
N GLN A 33 13.80 -10.60 -8.45
CA GLN A 33 12.92 -9.64 -7.79
C GLN A 33 13.71 -8.91 -6.70
N VAL A 34 14.34 -7.80 -7.05
CA VAL A 34 15.04 -6.95 -6.09
C VAL A 34 14.00 -6.03 -5.45
N ASN A 35 13.48 -6.44 -4.30
CA ASN A 35 12.66 -5.58 -3.46
C ASN A 35 13.53 -4.96 -2.36
N SER A 36 13.33 -3.68 -2.08
CA SER A 36 13.87 -3.00 -0.91
C SER A 36 12.73 -2.64 0.03
N THR A 37 12.98 -2.67 1.33
CA THR A 37 11.97 -2.34 2.35
C THR A 37 12.49 -1.20 3.23
N ARG A 38 11.67 -0.17 3.39
CA ARG A 38 11.85 0.91 4.35
C ARG A 38 10.77 0.81 5.41
N VAL A 39 11.14 1.03 6.67
CA VAL A 39 10.22 0.97 7.82
C VAL A 39 10.42 2.22 8.64
N ASN A 40 9.32 2.84 9.05
CA ASN A 40 9.29 4.01 9.94
C ASN A 40 10.22 5.15 9.47
N VAL A 41 10.17 5.45 8.17
CA VAL A 41 10.88 6.58 7.57
C VAL A 41 10.02 7.85 7.66
N GLU A 42 10.62 8.96 8.11
CA GLU A 42 9.90 10.21 8.43
C GLU A 42 9.28 10.87 7.19
N GLU A 43 9.91 10.75 6.01
CA GLU A 43 9.35 11.24 4.76
C GLU A 43 8.04 10.50 4.41
N ASP A 44 8.04 9.19 4.60
CA ASP A 44 6.89 8.32 4.35
C ASP A 44 5.74 8.65 5.34
N LYS A 45 6.08 8.96 6.61
CA LYS A 45 5.13 9.45 7.61
C LYS A 45 4.45 10.75 7.18
N LYS A 46 5.20 11.77 6.75
CA LYS A 46 4.65 13.09 6.39
C LYS A 46 3.57 13.01 5.31
N ALA A 47 3.76 12.14 4.32
CA ALA A 47 2.78 11.93 3.26
C ALA A 47 1.47 11.31 3.81
N ALA A 48 1.60 10.33 4.71
CA ALA A 48 0.45 9.70 5.37
C ALA A 48 -0.27 10.65 6.35
N GLU A 49 0.48 11.47 7.08
CA GLU A 49 -0.04 12.49 8.00
C GLU A 49 -0.84 13.54 7.24
N LEU A 50 -0.30 14.08 6.13
CA LEU A 50 -1.01 15.04 5.28
C LEU A 50 -2.34 14.48 4.76
N PHE A 51 -2.36 13.19 4.40
CA PHE A 51 -3.58 12.52 3.95
C PHE A 51 -4.63 12.42 5.07
N VAL A 52 -4.24 12.00 6.28
CA VAL A 52 -5.16 11.90 7.42
C VAL A 52 -5.60 13.28 7.91
N ASP A 53 -4.74 14.28 7.89
CA ASP A 53 -5.09 15.65 8.24
C ASP A 53 -6.17 16.21 7.30
N ALA A 54 -6.05 15.96 5.99
CA ALA A 54 -7.10 16.31 5.02
C ALA A 54 -8.43 15.58 5.33
N TYR A 55 -8.36 14.31 5.75
CA TYR A 55 -9.55 13.57 6.20
C TYR A 55 -10.18 14.21 7.45
N LEU A 56 -9.37 14.55 8.45
CA LEU A 56 -9.82 15.18 9.71
C LEU A 56 -10.40 16.59 9.49
N ILE A 57 -9.87 17.35 8.53
CA ILE A 57 -10.46 18.63 8.09
C ILE A 57 -11.86 18.41 7.51
N ASN A 58 -12.01 17.45 6.59
CA ASN A 58 -13.32 17.11 6.02
C ASN A 58 -14.30 16.64 7.08
N GLN A 59 -13.83 15.87 8.06
CA GLN A 59 -14.61 15.45 9.22
C GLN A 59 -15.09 16.61 10.07
N LYS A 60 -14.21 17.58 10.38
CA LYS A 60 -14.56 18.79 11.12
C LYS A 60 -15.58 19.66 10.38
N GLN A 61 -15.51 19.68 9.04
CA GLN A 61 -16.42 20.42 8.16
C GLN A 61 -17.72 19.65 7.84
N GLY A 62 -17.83 18.38 8.22
CA GLY A 62 -19.00 17.55 7.91
C GLY A 62 -19.08 17.10 6.44
N HIS A 63 -17.98 17.15 5.69
CA HIS A 63 -17.91 16.75 4.27
C HIS A 63 -17.87 15.22 4.10
N GLN A 64 -18.96 14.55 4.44
CA GLN A 64 -19.04 13.08 4.47
C GLN A 64 -18.71 12.42 3.12
N ALA A 65 -19.09 13.04 1.99
CA ALA A 65 -18.78 12.49 0.67
C ALA A 65 -17.26 12.39 0.44
N ALA A 66 -16.50 13.42 0.81
CA ALA A 66 -15.04 13.42 0.71
C ALA A 66 -14.42 12.38 1.66
N MET A 67 -14.96 12.24 2.87
CA MET A 67 -14.52 11.22 3.82
C MET A 67 -14.72 9.81 3.26
N ILE A 68 -15.88 9.51 2.65
CA ILE A 68 -16.17 8.22 2.05
C ILE A 68 -15.25 7.94 0.85
N GLN A 69 -14.94 8.95 0.03
CA GLN A 69 -14.03 8.79 -1.12
C GLN A 69 -12.57 8.46 -0.73
N ALA A 70 -12.18 8.76 0.51
CA ALA A 70 -10.84 8.45 1.04
C ALA A 70 -10.62 6.96 1.32
N TYR A 71 -11.68 6.17 1.45
CA TYR A 71 -11.56 4.73 1.70
C TYR A 71 -11.32 3.93 0.43
N SER A 72 -10.63 2.80 0.59
CA SER A 72 -10.51 1.79 -0.43
C SER A 72 -11.86 1.19 -0.78
N LYS A 73 -12.03 0.76 -2.04
CA LYS A 73 -13.22 0.02 -2.46
C LYS A 73 -13.35 -1.32 -1.73
N GLU A 74 -12.23 -1.93 -1.32
CA GLU A 74 -12.23 -3.22 -0.61
C GLU A 74 -12.94 -3.12 0.74
N VAL A 75 -12.85 -1.98 1.43
CA VAL A 75 -13.54 -1.76 2.71
C VAL A 75 -15.05 -1.93 2.56
N TRP A 76 -15.60 -1.54 1.42
CA TRP A 76 -17.04 -1.60 1.14
C TRP A 76 -17.56 -3.01 0.90
N THR A 77 -16.67 -3.97 0.68
CA THR A 77 -17.02 -5.40 0.60
C THR A 77 -17.32 -6.00 1.98
N VAL A 78 -16.73 -5.44 3.05
CA VAL A 78 -16.86 -5.93 4.43
C VAL A 78 -17.76 -5.01 5.26
N THR A 79 -17.64 -3.70 5.08
CA THR A 79 -18.40 -2.67 5.79
C THR A 79 -19.14 -1.80 4.78
N PRO A 80 -20.45 -2.03 4.56
CA PRO A 80 -21.24 -1.20 3.65
C PRO A 80 -21.17 0.30 4.02
N GLN A 81 -21.23 1.18 3.01
CA GLN A 81 -21.11 2.62 3.21
C GLN A 81 -22.16 3.16 4.18
N GLU A 82 -23.36 2.59 4.20
CA GLU A 82 -24.45 2.96 5.10
C GLU A 82 -24.05 2.73 6.57
N LYS A 83 -23.34 1.62 6.87
CA LYS A 83 -22.83 1.36 8.22
C LYS A 83 -21.74 2.36 8.61
N MET A 84 -20.86 2.72 7.67
CA MET A 84 -19.83 3.73 7.90
C MET A 84 -20.46 5.11 8.17
N GLN A 85 -21.50 5.49 7.42
CA GLN A 85 -22.26 6.71 7.66
C GLN A 85 -22.99 6.69 9.00
N GLN A 86 -23.55 5.55 9.41
CA GLN A 86 -24.12 5.38 10.76
C GLN A 86 -23.06 5.62 11.84
N LEU A 87 -21.84 5.09 11.67
CA LEU A 87 -20.72 5.34 12.57
C LEU A 87 -20.39 6.84 12.66
N PHE A 88 -20.32 7.55 11.53
CA PHE A 88 -20.05 9.00 11.52
C PHE A 88 -21.14 9.80 12.23
N ARG A 89 -22.41 9.46 12.01
CA ARG A 89 -23.55 10.08 12.71
C ARG A 89 -23.48 9.82 14.22
N LYS A 90 -23.32 8.56 14.62
CA LYS A 90 -23.24 8.17 16.04
C LYS A 90 -22.05 8.84 16.74
N ARG A 91 -20.91 8.93 16.06
CA ARG A 91 -19.75 9.69 16.55
C ARG A 91 -20.11 11.17 16.78
N GLY A 92 -20.77 11.83 15.84
CA GLY A 92 -21.22 13.21 16.01
C GLY A 92 -22.22 13.40 17.14
N GLU A 93 -23.15 12.45 17.32
CA GLU A 93 -24.12 12.48 18.43
C GLU A 93 -23.43 12.35 19.80
N VAL A 94 -22.54 11.36 19.93
CA VAL A 94 -21.88 10.97 21.18
C VAL A 94 -20.75 11.93 21.54
N LEU A 95 -19.88 12.25 20.59
CA LEU A 95 -18.67 13.04 20.83
C LEU A 95 -18.85 14.53 20.48
N GLY A 96 -19.79 14.88 19.61
CA GLY A 96 -19.91 16.25 19.08
C GLY A 96 -18.91 16.54 17.97
N ARG A 97 -18.60 17.82 17.76
CA ARG A 97 -17.65 18.26 16.72
C ARG A 97 -16.20 18.03 17.14
N LEU A 98 -15.36 17.66 16.17
CA LEU A 98 -13.91 17.58 16.36
C LEU A 98 -13.32 18.99 16.59
N GLN A 99 -12.59 19.17 17.68
CA GLN A 99 -11.94 20.44 18.03
C GLN A 99 -10.47 20.41 17.65
N HIS A 100 -9.75 19.39 18.13
CA HIS A 100 -8.31 19.23 17.97
C HIS A 100 -7.94 17.77 17.72
N ALA A 101 -6.83 17.56 17.03
CA ALA A 101 -6.28 16.25 16.71
C ALA A 101 -4.77 16.32 16.79
N VAL A 102 -4.15 15.34 17.45
CA VAL A 102 -2.69 15.23 17.58
C VAL A 102 -2.29 13.80 17.23
N LEU A 103 -1.29 13.67 16.34
CA LEU A 103 -0.68 12.38 16.04
C LEU A 103 -0.01 11.84 17.31
N ALA A 104 -0.50 10.71 17.82
CA ALA A 104 -0.02 10.07 19.04
C ALA A 104 1.00 8.97 18.74
N ASP A 105 0.75 8.18 17.70
CA ASP A 105 1.64 7.09 17.29
C ASP A 105 1.53 6.85 15.77
N TRP A 106 2.58 6.28 15.18
CA TRP A 106 2.59 5.93 13.77
C TRP A 106 3.57 4.79 13.46
N GLN A 107 3.26 4.04 12.42
CA GLN A 107 4.16 3.07 11.82
C GLN A 107 3.99 3.07 10.30
N SER A 108 5.08 2.81 9.58
CA SER A 108 5.08 2.69 8.13
C SER A 108 5.93 1.53 7.65
N LYS A 109 5.54 0.94 6.53
CA LYS A 109 6.33 -0.04 5.79
C LYS A 109 6.12 0.23 4.30
N VAL A 110 7.21 0.52 3.61
CA VAL A 110 7.23 0.80 2.16
C VAL A 110 8.17 -0.20 1.50
N VAL A 111 7.63 -1.00 0.61
CA VAL A 111 8.35 -1.91 -0.28
C VAL A 111 8.47 -1.25 -1.65
N THR A 112 9.68 -1.15 -2.17
CA THR A 112 9.98 -0.68 -3.53
C THR A 112 10.62 -1.81 -4.33
N GLY A 113 10.61 -1.72 -5.66
CA GLY A 113 11.19 -2.73 -6.55
C GLY A 113 10.15 -3.40 -7.42
N SER A 114 10.27 -4.71 -7.61
CA SER A 114 9.42 -5.48 -8.52
C SER A 114 7.97 -5.62 -8.05
N ASN A 115 7.73 -5.60 -6.73
CA ASN A 115 6.40 -5.68 -6.13
C ASN A 115 6.20 -4.55 -5.11
N PRO A 116 6.01 -3.30 -5.58
CA PRO A 116 5.89 -2.16 -4.70
C PRO A 116 4.60 -2.22 -3.88
N SER A 117 4.70 -1.89 -2.60
CA SER A 117 3.54 -1.75 -1.71
C SER A 117 3.89 -0.81 -0.58
N SER A 118 2.91 -0.08 -0.06
CA SER A 118 3.12 0.76 1.11
C SER A 118 1.92 0.69 2.03
N THR A 119 2.21 0.53 3.31
CA THR A 119 1.22 0.44 4.38
C THR A 119 1.61 1.36 5.51
N PHE A 120 0.61 2.02 6.08
CA PHE A 120 0.79 2.96 7.16
C PHE A 120 -0.29 2.70 8.22
N GLN A 121 0.05 2.95 9.47
CA GLN A 121 -0.94 3.03 10.53
C GLN A 121 -0.65 4.28 11.35
N LEU A 122 -1.63 5.17 11.44
CA LEU A 122 -1.53 6.41 12.19
C LEU A 122 -2.60 6.40 13.28
N GLN A 123 -2.22 6.79 14.48
CA GLN A 123 -3.11 6.90 15.62
C GLN A 123 -3.16 8.34 16.09
N TYR A 124 -4.36 8.91 16.15
CA TYR A 124 -4.59 10.27 16.58
C TYR A 124 -5.35 10.30 17.90
N LYS A 125 -4.85 11.10 18.84
CA LYS A 125 -5.60 11.49 20.02
C LYS A 125 -6.44 12.72 19.65
N ASN A 126 -7.74 12.50 19.52
CA ASN A 126 -8.72 13.49 19.09
C ASN A 126 -9.50 14.04 20.28
N GLN A 127 -9.61 15.36 20.34
CA GLN A 127 -10.46 16.06 21.29
C GLN A 127 -11.73 16.56 20.59
N TYR A 128 -12.87 16.15 21.12
CA TYR A 128 -14.19 16.55 20.67
C TYR A 128 -14.90 17.39 21.73
N GLU A 129 -16.02 18.00 21.37
CA GLU A 129 -16.85 18.81 22.28
C GLU A 129 -17.32 18.05 23.53
N LYS A 130 -17.61 16.75 23.42
CA LYS A 130 -18.22 15.93 24.49
C LYS A 130 -17.31 14.84 25.04
N GLY A 131 -16.06 14.75 24.58
CA GLY A 131 -15.10 13.75 25.04
C GLY A 131 -13.84 13.67 24.18
N GLU A 132 -12.98 12.71 24.52
CA GLU A 132 -11.79 12.38 23.73
C GLU A 132 -11.98 11.04 23.03
N ALA A 133 -11.28 10.83 21.91
CA ALA A 133 -11.23 9.54 21.26
C ALA A 133 -9.83 9.26 20.71
N LEU A 134 -9.45 7.99 20.69
CA LEU A 134 -8.27 7.50 20.01
C LEU A 134 -8.72 6.91 18.68
N GLU A 135 -8.37 7.57 17.58
CA GLU A 135 -8.71 7.13 16.22
C GLU A 135 -7.50 6.54 15.53
N THR A 136 -7.65 5.33 14.99
CA THR A 136 -6.59 4.62 14.28
C THR A 136 -6.97 4.45 12.82
N PHE A 137 -6.08 4.92 11.93
CA PHE A 137 -6.22 4.85 10.48
C PHE A 137 -5.19 3.86 9.92
N GLY A 138 -5.66 2.82 9.25
CA GLY A 138 -4.82 1.96 8.43
C GLY A 138 -4.88 2.41 6.98
N LEU A 139 -3.73 2.71 6.38
CA LEU A 139 -3.63 3.21 5.01
C LEU A 139 -2.84 2.25 4.13
N ARG A 140 -3.16 2.24 2.83
CA ARG A 140 -2.38 1.58 1.79
C ARG A 140 -2.39 2.40 0.52
N THR A 141 -1.30 2.35 -0.24
CA THR A 141 -1.29 2.92 -1.60
C THR A 141 -1.96 1.96 -2.59
N GLU A 142 -2.92 2.49 -3.34
CA GLU A 142 -3.64 1.84 -4.43
C GLU A 142 -3.57 2.74 -5.66
N HIS A 143 -3.03 2.22 -6.77
CA HIS A 143 -2.90 2.97 -8.04
C HIS A 143 -2.35 4.39 -7.82
N ASP A 144 -1.21 4.49 -7.12
CA ASP A 144 -0.51 5.74 -6.78
C ASP A 144 -1.25 6.71 -5.85
N SER A 145 -2.34 6.27 -5.21
CA SER A 145 -3.10 7.07 -4.23
C SER A 145 -3.20 6.37 -2.88
N LEU A 146 -3.04 7.11 -1.78
CA LEU A 146 -3.32 6.59 -0.45
C LEU A 146 -4.83 6.38 -0.26
N LYS A 147 -5.19 5.27 0.37
CA LYS A 147 -6.56 4.90 0.72
C LYS A 147 -6.63 4.39 2.15
N ILE A 148 -7.74 4.69 2.83
CA ILE A 148 -8.06 4.12 4.13
C ILE A 148 -8.56 2.69 3.91
N ILE A 149 -7.84 1.73 4.44
CA ILE A 149 -8.20 0.29 4.40
C ILE A 149 -8.74 -0.20 5.75
N ASN A 150 -8.52 0.55 6.83
CA ASN A 150 -9.06 0.26 8.15
C ASN A 150 -9.27 1.56 8.93
N TYR A 151 -10.34 1.61 9.73
CA TYR A 151 -10.62 2.72 10.63
C TYR A 151 -11.21 2.17 11.94
N ASN A 152 -10.65 2.62 13.06
CA ASN A 152 -11.13 2.27 14.39
C ASN A 152 -11.19 3.52 15.27
N ILE A 153 -12.22 3.61 16.11
CA ILE A 153 -12.39 4.69 17.08
C ILE A 153 -12.64 4.10 18.47
N GLN A 154 -11.88 4.55 19.45
CA GLN A 154 -12.01 4.16 20.85
C GLN A 154 -12.33 5.38 21.69
N SER A 155 -13.45 5.34 22.42
CA SER A 155 -13.80 6.37 23.40
C SER A 155 -14.75 5.81 24.43
N ASP A 156 -14.49 6.12 25.70
CA ASP A 156 -15.38 5.77 26.81
C ASP A 156 -16.75 6.45 26.70
N ALA A 157 -16.86 7.54 25.92
CA ALA A 157 -18.12 8.21 25.68
C ALA A 157 -19.14 7.32 24.95
N PHE A 158 -18.71 6.28 24.22
CA PHE A 158 -19.62 5.31 23.60
C PHE A 158 -20.25 4.31 24.58
N LEU A 159 -19.79 4.27 25.84
CA LEU A 159 -20.31 3.39 26.89
C LEU A 159 -21.38 4.06 27.77
N ARG A 160 -21.70 5.32 27.51
CA ARG A 160 -22.65 6.13 28.30
C ARG A 160 -24.06 6.06 27.77
#